data_AF-A0A8C5TF59-F1
#
_entry.id   AF-A0A8C5TF59-F1
#
_cell.length_a   1.000
_cell.length_b   1.000
_cell.length_c   1.000
_cell.angle_alpha   90.00
_cell.angle_beta   90.00
_cell.angle_gamma   90.00
#
_symmetry.space_group_name_H-M   'P 1'
#
loop_
_entity.id
_entity.type
_entity.pdbx_description
1 polymer ?
#
loop_
_entity_poly.entity_id
_entity_poly.type
_entity_poly.pdbx_seq_one_letter_code
_entity_poly.pdbx_strand_id
1 'polypeptide(L)'
;MAKSDDCIQILRGLLVFGNVVIGMCGIALTAECIYFVSNPHDLHPLLKDTENNNISAAAWIGIFVGLALFFLSILGIIGVIKASRTLLIVYIILMLITFAFEMASCITAATHRDSVTKNVLLKQMLERYEKSEAANDSENEVTKTWDELMLQKQCCGVKGPSDWQDYTSAFRLTHNDADYPWPRKCCVLDAQGLPVNLDGCKLGVPGYYNSNGCYDAISGPVNTQAWGVAWFGFAILCWTVST
;
A
#
# COMPACT_ATOMS: atom_id res chain seq x y z
N MET A 1 -9.81 -34.11 -39.60
CA MET A 1 -8.83 -34.37 -38.51
C MET A 1 -7.90 -33.18 -38.26
N ALA A 2 -7.43 -32.44 -39.26
CA ALA A 2 -6.53 -31.27 -39.08
C ALA A 2 -7.03 -30.18 -38.11
N LYS A 3 -8.34 -29.86 -38.10
CA LYS A 3 -8.91 -28.81 -37.23
C LYS A 3 -8.77 -29.07 -35.72
N SER A 4 -8.59 -30.33 -35.31
CA SER A 4 -8.38 -30.69 -33.90
C SER A 4 -6.94 -30.47 -33.46
N ASP A 5 -5.97 -30.77 -34.32
CA ASP A 5 -4.54 -30.62 -33.99
C ASP A 5 -4.11 -29.15 -34.01
N ASP A 6 -4.63 -28.36 -34.95
CA ASP A 6 -4.40 -26.91 -35.01
C ASP A 6 -4.95 -26.20 -33.76
N CYS A 7 -6.15 -26.59 -33.31
CA CYS A 7 -6.79 -26.03 -32.12
C CYS A 7 -5.96 -26.33 -30.85
N ILE A 8 -5.45 -27.56 -30.71
CA ILE A 8 -4.61 -27.96 -29.57
C ILE A 8 -3.28 -27.21 -29.59
N GLN A 9 -2.66 -27.00 -30.76
CA GLN A 9 -1.43 -26.22 -30.87
C GLN A 9 -1.64 -24.74 -30.51
N ILE A 10 -2.74 -24.14 -30.96
CA ILE A 10 -3.11 -22.76 -30.59
C ILE A 10 -3.33 -22.65 -29.08
N LEU A 11 -4.07 -23.58 -28.48
CA LEU A 11 -4.33 -23.61 -27.04
C LEU A 11 -3.03 -23.73 -26.22
N ARG A 12 -2.11 -24.60 -26.63
CA ARG A 12 -0.78 -24.72 -26.00
C ARG A 12 0.03 -23.43 -26.11
N GLY A 13 -0.02 -22.77 -27.27
CA GLY A 13 0.62 -21.47 -27.47
C GLY A 13 0.07 -20.38 -26.54
N LEU A 14 -1.25 -20.30 -26.40
CA LEU A 14 -1.92 -19.36 -25.50
C LEU A 14 -1.55 -19.63 -24.03
N LEU A 15 -1.54 -20.89 -23.60
CA LEU A 15 -1.12 -21.27 -22.25
C LEU A 15 0.32 -20.87 -21.94
N VAL A 16 1.24 -21.09 -22.89
CA VAL A 16 2.65 -20.68 -22.74
C VAL A 16 2.75 -19.16 -22.67
N PHE A 17 2.06 -18.44 -23.55
CA PHE A 17 2.06 -16.96 -23.55
C PHE A 17 1.53 -16.39 -22.22
N GLY A 18 0.41 -16.89 -21.72
CA GLY A 18 -0.16 -16.46 -20.44
C GLY A 18 0.80 -16.70 -19.27
N ASN A 19 1.46 -17.86 -19.23
CA ASN A 19 2.47 -18.13 -18.20
C ASN A 19 3.70 -17.23 -18.33
N VAL A 20 4.16 -16.90 -19.54
CA VAL A 20 5.25 -15.92 -19.73
C VAL A 20 4.87 -14.56 -19.16
N VAL A 21 3.64 -14.09 -19.40
CA VAL A 21 3.14 -12.83 -18.81
C VAL A 21 3.11 -12.90 -17.29
N ILE A 22 2.59 -13.98 -16.70
CA ILE A 22 2.58 -14.18 -15.24
C ILE A 22 4.01 -14.17 -14.67
N GLY A 23 4.96 -14.83 -15.34
CA GLY A 23 6.36 -14.85 -14.94
C GLY A 23 7.00 -13.46 -14.97
N MET A 24 6.72 -12.67 -16.01
CA MET A 24 7.18 -11.27 -16.09
C MET A 24 6.57 -10.41 -14.98
N CYS A 25 5.27 -10.57 -14.70
CA CYS A 25 4.61 -9.88 -13.58
C CYS A 25 5.23 -10.27 -12.23
N GLY A 26 5.57 -11.55 -12.02
CA GLY A 26 6.23 -12.02 -10.79
C GLY A 26 7.62 -11.41 -10.59
N ILE A 27 8.41 -11.27 -11.67
CA ILE A 27 9.70 -10.57 -11.63
C ILE A 27 9.50 -9.08 -11.34
N ALA A 28 8.56 -8.43 -12.03
CA ALA A 28 8.27 -7.01 -11.83
C ALA A 28 7.84 -6.72 -10.38
N LEU A 29 6.93 -7.53 -9.83
CA LEU A 29 6.50 -7.44 -8.42
C LEU A 29 7.69 -7.60 -7.47
N THR A 30 8.56 -8.58 -7.72
CA THR A 30 9.76 -8.79 -6.90
C THR A 30 10.69 -7.57 -6.96
N ALA A 31 10.90 -7.01 -8.15
CA ALA A 31 11.74 -5.83 -8.35
C ALA A 31 11.16 -4.59 -7.65
N GLU A 32 9.85 -4.37 -7.74
CA GLU A 32 9.15 -3.29 -7.04
C GLU A 32 9.28 -3.43 -5.52
N CYS A 33 9.07 -4.63 -4.96
CA CYS A 33 9.22 -4.85 -3.53
C CYS A 33 10.67 -4.68 -3.06
N ILE A 34 11.67 -5.11 -3.84
CA ILE A 34 13.09 -4.88 -3.53
C ILE A 34 13.42 -3.38 -3.58
N TYR A 35 12.91 -2.68 -4.60
CA TYR A 35 13.08 -1.23 -4.72
C TYR A 35 12.50 -0.51 -3.51
N PHE A 36 11.29 -0.91 -3.07
CA PHE A 36 10.65 -0.39 -1.88
C PHE A 36 11.52 -0.59 -0.63
N VAL A 37 11.98 -1.81 -0.38
CA VAL A 37 12.85 -2.11 0.78
C VAL A 37 14.16 -1.31 0.75
N SER A 38 14.73 -1.09 -0.44
CA SER A 38 16.07 -0.50 -0.61
C SER A 38 16.11 1.03 -0.63
N ASN A 39 15.04 1.75 -1.00
CA ASN A 39 15.05 3.21 -1.09
C ASN A 39 14.26 3.88 0.06
N PRO A 40 14.92 4.45 1.09
CA PRO A 40 14.23 5.10 2.22
C PRO A 40 13.63 6.48 1.94
N HIS A 41 13.93 7.12 0.79
CA HIS A 41 13.77 8.58 0.63
C HIS A 41 12.37 9.13 0.27
N ASP A 42 11.37 8.31 -0.08
CA ASP A 42 10.14 8.81 -0.71
C ASP A 42 8.87 8.18 -0.14
N LEU A 43 8.01 8.93 0.58
CA LEU A 43 6.76 8.50 1.27
C LEU A 43 6.84 7.16 2.06
N HIS A 44 8.04 6.63 2.17
CA HIS A 44 8.41 5.34 2.69
C HIS A 44 8.52 5.36 4.21
N PRO A 45 8.95 6.46 4.89
CA PRO A 45 8.89 6.50 6.35
C PRO A 45 7.48 6.29 6.89
N LEU A 46 6.45 6.73 6.14
CA LEU A 46 5.05 6.55 6.52
C LEU A 46 4.54 5.11 6.37
N LEU A 47 5.27 4.23 5.68
CA LEU A 47 4.86 2.85 5.43
C LEU A 47 5.90 1.84 5.94
N LYS A 48 7.18 2.19 6.05
CA LYS A 48 8.29 1.27 6.33
C LYS A 48 8.28 0.76 7.77
N ASP A 49 8.02 1.63 8.73
CA ASP A 49 8.39 1.36 10.12
C ASP A 49 7.24 1.56 11.10
N THR A 50 6.08 0.97 10.77
CA THR A 50 5.19 0.49 11.83
C THR A 50 6.02 -0.43 12.75
N GLU A 51 6.18 -0.10 14.04
CA GLU A 51 6.90 -0.91 15.06
C GLU A 51 6.19 -2.22 15.41
N ASN A 52 5.57 -2.82 14.42
CA ASN A 52 5.08 -4.17 14.44
C ASN A 52 5.62 -4.71 13.12
N ASN A 53 6.32 -5.83 13.14
CA ASN A 53 7.00 -6.49 12.00
C ASN A 53 6.19 -6.65 10.69
N ASN A 54 4.98 -6.11 10.60
CA ASN A 54 3.94 -6.30 9.62
C ASN A 54 4.17 -5.61 8.26
N ILE A 55 4.72 -4.37 8.19
CA ILE A 55 4.90 -3.72 6.86
C ILE A 55 6.23 -4.10 6.22
N SER A 56 7.31 -4.19 7.00
CA SER A 56 8.49 -4.94 6.58
C SER A 56 8.11 -6.37 6.17
N ALA A 57 7.25 -7.06 6.93
CA ALA A 57 6.74 -8.38 6.51
C ALA A 57 5.94 -8.29 5.21
N ALA A 58 5.12 -7.27 4.97
CA ALA A 58 4.36 -7.14 3.73
C ALA A 58 5.29 -7.05 2.50
N ALA A 59 6.39 -6.28 2.60
CA ALA A 59 7.38 -6.20 1.53
C ALA A 59 8.11 -7.54 1.32
N TRP A 60 8.51 -8.22 2.40
CA TRP A 60 9.12 -9.56 2.34
C TRP A 60 8.16 -10.63 1.78
N ILE A 61 6.88 -10.56 2.15
CA ILE A 61 5.82 -11.42 1.62
C ILE A 61 5.66 -11.15 0.11
N GLY A 62 5.67 -9.89 -0.32
CA GLY A 62 5.61 -9.51 -1.73
C GLY A 62 6.76 -10.10 -2.56
N ILE A 63 7.99 -10.03 -2.04
CA ILE A 63 9.17 -10.68 -2.66
C ILE A 63 8.97 -12.18 -2.77
N PHE A 64 8.51 -12.84 -1.71
CA PHE A 64 8.28 -14.29 -1.71
C PHE A 64 7.19 -14.70 -2.70
N VAL A 65 6.09 -13.94 -2.75
CA VAL A 65 4.97 -14.16 -3.69
C VAL A 65 5.43 -13.96 -5.13
N GLY A 66 6.19 -12.89 -5.42
CA GLY A 66 6.71 -12.63 -6.77
C GLY A 66 7.63 -13.74 -7.27
N LEU A 67 8.54 -14.22 -6.41
CA LEU A 67 9.39 -15.38 -6.72
C LEU A 67 8.58 -16.66 -6.92
N ALA A 68 7.58 -16.92 -6.06
CA ALA A 68 6.72 -18.09 -6.19
C ALA A 68 5.94 -18.07 -7.52
N LEU A 69 5.39 -16.92 -7.92
CA LEU A 69 4.71 -16.75 -9.21
C LEU A 69 5.66 -17.00 -10.39
N PHE A 70 6.91 -16.54 -10.30
CA PHE A 70 7.91 -16.82 -11.31
C PHE A 70 8.19 -18.33 -11.46
N PHE A 71 8.39 -19.06 -10.35
CA PHE A 71 8.59 -20.51 -10.43
C PHE A 71 7.34 -21.26 -10.90
N LEU A 72 6.14 -20.84 -10.47
CA LEU A 72 4.87 -21.41 -10.94
C LEU A 72 4.72 -21.23 -12.46
N SER A 73 5.13 -20.08 -13.00
CA SER A 73 5.09 -19.83 -14.44
C SER A 73 6.01 -20.76 -15.24
N ILE A 74 7.23 -21.02 -14.73
CA ILE A 74 8.17 -21.96 -15.35
C ILE A 74 7.60 -23.38 -15.31
N LEU A 75 7.01 -23.79 -14.19
CA LEU A 75 6.37 -25.10 -14.07
C LEU A 75 5.19 -25.24 -15.04
N GLY A 76 4.39 -24.18 -15.23
CA GLY A 76 3.32 -24.13 -16.22
C GLY A 76 3.84 -24.32 -17.65
N ILE A 77 4.87 -23.57 -18.04
CA ILE A 77 5.49 -23.67 -19.37
C ILE A 77 6.07 -25.08 -19.61
N ILE A 78 6.81 -25.63 -18.64
CA ILE A 78 7.37 -26.98 -18.74
C ILE A 78 6.25 -28.03 -18.79
N GLY A 79 5.19 -27.86 -18.02
CA GLY A 79 4.02 -28.75 -18.01
C GLY A 79 3.35 -28.84 -19.38
N VAL A 80 3.20 -27.69 -20.06
CA VAL A 80 2.64 -27.61 -21.42
C VAL A 80 3.59 -28.23 -22.44
N ILE A 81 4.89 -27.89 -22.41
CA ILE A 81 5.88 -28.39 -23.37
C ILE A 81 6.08 -29.90 -23.26
N LYS A 82 6.21 -30.43 -22.03
CA LYS A 82 6.39 -31.87 -21.79
C LYS A 82 5.09 -32.67 -21.95
N ALA A 83 3.95 -32.01 -22.16
CA ALA A 83 2.63 -32.63 -22.24
C ALA A 83 2.36 -33.64 -21.11
N SER A 84 2.94 -33.40 -19.92
CA SER A 84 2.87 -34.33 -18.80
C SER A 84 1.60 -34.06 -18.00
N ARG A 85 0.69 -35.04 -18.00
CA ARG A 85 -0.58 -34.95 -17.27
C ARG A 85 -0.38 -34.62 -15.80
N THR A 86 0.61 -35.24 -15.14
CA THR A 86 0.88 -35.02 -13.72
C THR A 86 1.33 -33.58 -13.43
N LEU A 87 2.23 -33.03 -14.25
CA LEU A 87 2.69 -31.64 -14.09
C LEU A 87 1.58 -30.63 -14.34
N LEU A 88 0.72 -30.89 -15.33
CA LEU A 88 -0.45 -30.04 -15.61
C LEU A 88 -1.48 -30.09 -14.47
N ILE A 89 -1.75 -31.26 -13.89
CA ILE A 89 -2.67 -31.39 -12.74
C ILE A 89 -2.12 -30.64 -11.53
N VAL A 90 -0.83 -30.80 -11.21
CA VAL A 90 -0.19 -30.08 -10.09
C VAL A 90 -0.24 -28.56 -10.33
N TYR A 91 0.04 -28.11 -11.55
CA TYR A 91 -0.06 -26.69 -11.93
C TYR A 91 -1.48 -26.15 -11.71
N ILE A 92 -2.51 -26.86 -12.19
CA ILE A 92 -3.92 -26.45 -12.01
C ILE A 92 -4.28 -26.35 -10.53
N ILE A 93 -3.87 -27.33 -9.70
CA ILE A 93 -4.14 -27.30 -8.26
C ILE A 93 -3.47 -26.08 -7.59
N LEU A 94 -2.21 -25.81 -7.89
CA LEU A 94 -1.48 -24.67 -7.33
C LEU A 94 -2.12 -23.34 -7.76
N MET A 95 -2.54 -23.24 -9.02
CA MET A 95 -3.25 -22.06 -9.54
C MET A 95 -4.62 -21.85 -8.89
N LEU A 96 -5.36 -22.92 -8.58
CA LEU A 96 -6.63 -22.82 -7.86
C LEU A 96 -6.44 -22.34 -6.42
N ILE A 97 -5.35 -22.75 -5.77
CA ILE A 97 -5.02 -22.27 -4.42
C ILE A 97 -4.68 -20.77 -4.45
N THR A 98 -3.82 -20.33 -5.37
CA THR A 98 -3.48 -18.90 -5.50
C THR A 98 -4.71 -18.06 -5.83
N PHE A 99 -5.60 -18.56 -6.68
CA PHE A 99 -6.88 -17.93 -6.98
C PHE A 99 -7.75 -17.72 -5.74
N ALA A 100 -7.87 -18.74 -4.89
CA ALA A 100 -8.65 -18.63 -3.66
C ALA A 100 -8.08 -17.56 -2.71
N PHE A 101 -6.75 -17.48 -2.60
CA PHE A 101 -6.09 -16.43 -1.83
C PHE A 101 -6.28 -15.04 -2.43
N GLU A 102 -6.12 -14.88 -3.74
CA GLU A 102 -6.35 -13.58 -4.42
C GLU A 102 -7.79 -13.10 -4.25
N MET A 103 -8.78 -13.98 -4.39
CA MET A 103 -10.18 -13.65 -4.15
C MET A 103 -10.43 -13.20 -2.70
N ALA A 104 -9.88 -13.92 -1.73
CA ALA A 104 -9.99 -13.54 -0.31
C ALA A 104 -9.33 -12.18 -0.02
N SER A 105 -8.14 -11.95 -0.57
CA SER A 105 -7.43 -10.67 -0.45
C SER A 105 -8.20 -9.53 -1.11
N CYS A 106 -8.75 -9.73 -2.31
CA CYS A 106 -9.53 -8.73 -3.03
C CYS A 106 -10.81 -8.35 -2.27
N ILE A 107 -11.54 -9.34 -1.73
CA ILE A 107 -12.74 -9.09 -0.91
C ILE A 107 -12.37 -8.31 0.35
N THR A 108 -11.29 -8.71 1.02
CA THR A 108 -10.83 -8.03 2.25
C THR A 108 -10.41 -6.59 1.94
N ALA A 109 -9.66 -6.37 0.86
CA ALA A 109 -9.27 -5.05 0.42
C ALA A 109 -10.50 -4.19 0.05
N ALA A 110 -11.45 -4.72 -0.72
CA ALA A 110 -12.63 -3.98 -1.13
C ALA A 110 -13.54 -3.59 0.05
N THR A 111 -13.71 -4.47 1.03
CA THR A 111 -14.62 -4.26 2.17
C THR A 111 -14.00 -3.42 3.28
N HIS A 112 -12.69 -3.55 3.53
CA HIS A 112 -12.02 -2.94 4.68
C HIS A 112 -10.97 -1.88 4.32
N ARG A 113 -10.81 -1.51 3.05
CA ARG A 113 -9.83 -0.49 2.59
C ARG A 113 -9.82 0.78 3.43
N ASP A 114 -10.99 1.36 3.66
CA ASP A 114 -11.06 2.69 4.26
C ASP A 114 -10.80 2.61 5.76
N SER A 115 -11.26 1.53 6.43
CA SER A 115 -11.06 1.36 7.86
C SER A 115 -9.63 0.92 8.19
N VAL A 116 -9.09 -0.07 7.47
CA VAL A 116 -7.75 -0.62 7.75
C VAL A 116 -6.68 0.43 7.47
N THR A 117 -6.71 1.09 6.31
CA THR A 117 -5.70 2.10 5.98
C THR A 117 -5.81 3.32 6.90
N LYS A 118 -7.02 3.79 7.24
CA LYS A 118 -7.19 4.90 8.21
C LYS A 118 -6.64 4.53 9.58
N ASN A 119 -6.98 3.37 10.12
CA ASN A 119 -6.59 2.98 11.47
C ASN A 119 -5.09 2.71 11.58
N VAL A 120 -4.49 2.11 10.56
CA VAL A 120 -3.03 1.89 10.51
C VAL A 120 -2.29 3.23 10.46
N LEU A 121 -2.69 4.14 9.57
CA LEU A 121 -2.08 5.48 9.46
C LEU A 121 -2.28 6.30 10.75
N LEU A 122 -3.47 6.22 11.35
CA LEU A 122 -3.79 6.93 12.58
C LEU A 122 -2.93 6.44 13.74
N LYS A 123 -2.87 5.12 13.94
CA LYS A 123 -2.04 4.52 15.00
C LYS A 123 -0.58 4.91 14.85
N GLN A 124 -0.03 4.82 13.64
CA GLN A 124 1.36 5.18 13.38
C GLN A 124 1.63 6.66 13.66
N MET A 125 0.77 7.55 13.18
CA MET A 125 0.93 8.98 13.43
C MET A 125 0.91 9.28 14.93
N LEU A 126 -0.06 8.74 15.67
CA LEU A 126 -0.17 8.97 17.11
C LEU A 126 1.05 8.45 17.88
N GLU A 127 1.58 7.27 17.53
CA GLU A 127 2.69 6.65 18.26
C GLU A 127 4.06 7.28 17.97
N ARG A 128 4.27 7.81 16.75
CA ARG A 128 5.62 8.19 16.29
C ARG A 128 5.82 9.67 16.00
N TYR A 129 4.76 10.44 15.79
CA TYR A 129 4.91 11.86 15.51
C TYR A 129 5.53 12.57 16.72
N GLU A 130 6.71 13.18 16.49
CA GLU A 130 7.48 13.95 17.49
C GLU A 130 7.78 13.17 18.80
N LYS A 131 8.01 11.86 18.68
CA LYS A 131 8.44 11.03 19.81
C LYS A 131 9.81 11.47 20.31
N SER A 132 9.91 11.84 21.60
CA SER A 132 11.09 12.49 22.19
C SER A 132 12.32 11.59 22.36
N GLU A 133 12.20 10.28 22.19
CA GLU A 133 13.33 9.35 22.22
C GLU A 133 13.94 9.16 20.83
N ALA A 134 14.13 10.28 20.11
CA ALA A 134 14.76 10.32 18.80
C ALA A 134 16.27 9.99 18.91
N ALA A 135 16.59 8.74 19.22
CA ALA A 135 17.93 8.18 19.13
C ALA A 135 18.26 7.72 17.70
N ASN A 136 17.25 7.64 16.81
CA ASN A 136 17.38 7.10 15.46
C ASN A 136 16.88 8.10 14.39
N ASP A 137 17.62 8.23 13.29
CA ASP A 137 17.32 9.14 12.17
C ASP A 137 15.93 8.87 11.52
N SER A 138 15.40 7.65 11.62
CA SER A 138 14.13 7.24 11.00
C SER A 138 12.87 7.86 11.62
N GLU A 139 12.85 8.15 12.92
CA GLU A 139 11.68 8.78 13.58
C GLU A 139 11.53 10.27 13.18
N ASN A 140 12.66 10.92 12.90
CA ASN A 140 12.68 12.28 12.35
C ASN A 140 12.11 12.33 10.93
N GLU A 141 12.34 11.29 10.12
CA GLU A 141 11.79 11.20 8.76
C GLU A 141 10.26 11.05 8.74
N VAL A 142 9.67 10.30 9.69
CA VAL A 142 8.21 10.16 9.81
C VAL A 142 7.56 11.50 10.13
N THR A 143 8.13 12.23 11.09
CA THR A 143 7.63 13.56 11.48
C THR A 143 7.74 14.55 10.32
N LYS A 144 8.89 14.57 9.63
CA LYS A 144 9.09 15.42 8.45
C LYS A 144 8.10 15.12 7.32
N THR A 145 7.82 13.84 7.06
CA THR A 145 6.88 13.45 5.99
C THR A 145 5.45 13.87 6.32
N TRP A 146 5.03 13.74 7.58
CA TRP A 146 3.74 14.26 8.04
C TRP A 146 3.66 15.78 7.94
N ASP A 147 4.73 16.49 8.31
CA ASP A 147 4.82 17.95 8.19
C ASP A 147 4.66 18.41 6.74
N GLU A 148 5.40 17.80 5.81
CA GLU A 148 5.32 18.10 4.38
C GLU A 148 3.92 17.80 3.82
N LEU A 149 3.31 16.68 4.21
CA LEU A 149 1.98 16.31 3.77
C LEU A 149 0.92 17.31 4.25
N MET A 150 0.93 17.66 5.55
CA MET A 150 -0.01 18.61 6.15
C MET A 150 0.09 19.99 5.47
N LEU A 151 1.31 20.42 5.15
CA LEU A 151 1.57 21.67 4.43
C LEU A 151 1.10 21.64 2.98
N GLN A 152 1.50 20.62 2.22
CA GLN A 152 1.21 20.53 0.78
C GLN A 152 -0.28 20.31 0.50
N LYS A 153 -0.96 19.54 1.35
CA LYS A 153 -2.37 19.17 1.16
C LYS A 153 -3.33 19.99 2.01
N GLN A 154 -2.82 20.94 2.80
CA GLN A 154 -3.61 21.82 3.68
C GLN A 154 -4.61 21.01 4.51
N CYS A 155 -4.10 19.99 5.18
CA CYS A 155 -4.86 19.04 5.98
C CYS A 155 -4.22 18.88 7.36
N CYS A 156 -4.96 18.34 8.32
CA CYS A 156 -4.47 18.07 9.66
C CYS A 156 -5.01 16.73 10.16
N GLY A 157 -4.11 15.90 10.70
CA GLY A 157 -4.50 14.58 11.19
C GLY A 157 -4.83 13.59 10.06
N VAL A 158 -5.24 12.36 10.41
CA VAL A 158 -5.67 11.36 9.41
C VAL A 158 -7.12 11.62 9.03
N LYS A 159 -8.00 11.64 10.03
CA LYS A 159 -9.44 11.94 9.89
C LYS A 159 -9.70 13.43 10.09
N GLY A 160 -8.88 14.09 10.90
CA GLY A 160 -8.99 15.52 11.16
C GLY A 160 -8.14 15.96 12.35
N PRO A 161 -8.15 17.26 12.69
CA PRO A 161 -7.37 17.80 13.80
C PRO A 161 -7.76 17.23 15.17
N SER A 162 -8.99 16.74 15.32
CA SER A 162 -9.45 16.05 16.54
C SER A 162 -8.66 14.79 16.85
N ASP A 163 -8.00 14.16 15.87
CA ASP A 163 -7.14 12.99 16.10
C ASP A 163 -6.07 13.27 17.16
N TRP A 164 -5.56 14.50 17.22
CA TRP A 164 -4.56 14.93 18.20
C TRP A 164 -5.14 15.15 19.60
N GLN A 165 -6.46 15.31 19.76
CA GLN A 165 -7.11 15.60 21.04
C GLN A 165 -7.86 14.38 21.58
N ASP A 166 -8.43 13.56 20.71
CA ASP A 166 -9.24 12.40 21.05
C ASP A 166 -8.37 11.21 21.49
N TYR A 167 -7.10 11.17 21.05
CA TYR A 167 -6.17 10.08 21.34
C TYR A 167 -4.91 10.56 22.06
N THR A 168 -4.28 9.66 22.82
CA THR A 168 -2.95 9.90 23.41
C THR A 168 -1.90 9.68 22.32
N SER A 169 -1.22 10.74 21.92
CA SER A 169 -0.11 10.69 20.97
C SER A 169 1.23 10.99 21.65
N ALA A 170 2.33 10.56 21.03
CA ALA A 170 3.68 10.89 21.48
C ALA A 170 3.91 12.41 21.55
N PHE A 171 3.30 13.16 20.63
CA PHE A 171 3.24 14.62 20.64
C PHE A 171 2.66 15.21 21.94
N ARG A 172 1.54 14.66 22.41
CA ARG A 172 0.88 15.13 23.64
C ARG A 172 1.66 14.82 24.91
N LEU A 173 2.56 13.84 24.87
CA LEU A 173 3.42 13.55 26.01
C LEU A 173 4.45 14.66 26.23
N THR A 174 4.82 15.39 25.18
CA THR A 174 5.83 16.46 25.21
C THR A 174 5.23 17.86 25.16
N HIS A 175 4.03 18.01 24.63
CA HIS A 175 3.34 19.29 24.45
C HIS A 175 2.01 19.33 25.20
N ASN A 176 1.79 20.40 25.97
CA ASN A 176 0.54 20.64 26.68
C ASN A 176 -0.54 21.14 25.72
N ASP A 177 -1.76 20.59 25.84
CA ASP A 177 -2.92 20.94 25.02
C ASP A 177 -3.26 22.45 25.07
N ALA A 178 -2.95 23.13 26.18
CA ALA A 178 -3.19 24.57 26.34
C ALA A 178 -2.31 25.44 25.42
N ASP A 179 -1.09 24.98 25.10
CA ASP A 179 -0.15 25.70 24.25
C ASP A 179 -0.15 25.19 22.81
N TYR A 180 -0.38 23.88 22.63
CA TYR A 180 -0.33 23.19 21.34
C TYR A 180 -1.36 22.04 21.28
N PRO A 181 -2.62 22.33 20.90
CA PRO A 181 -3.66 21.29 20.76
C PRO A 181 -3.43 20.34 19.56
N TRP A 182 -2.58 20.76 18.62
CA TRP A 182 -2.14 19.99 17.45
C TRP A 182 -0.83 20.60 16.92
N PRO A 183 -0.14 19.92 15.99
CA PRO A 183 1.07 20.45 15.36
C PRO A 183 0.89 21.82 14.71
N ARG A 184 1.92 22.68 14.79
CA ARG A 184 1.90 24.03 14.16
C ARG A 184 1.64 23.98 12.65
N LYS A 185 2.01 22.89 11.99
CA LYS A 185 1.78 22.68 10.55
C LYS A 185 0.30 22.50 10.19
N CYS A 186 -0.56 22.23 11.16
CA CYS A 186 -2.01 22.22 10.98
C CYS A 186 -2.63 23.62 10.91
N CYS A 187 -1.91 24.67 11.33
CA CYS A 187 -2.37 26.04 11.21
C CYS A 187 -2.27 26.54 9.76
N VAL A 188 -3.13 27.48 9.39
CA VAL A 188 -3.02 28.17 8.10
C VAL A 188 -1.82 29.11 8.14
N LEU A 189 -0.86 28.88 7.23
CA LEU A 189 0.37 29.65 7.12
C LEU A 189 0.28 30.72 6.03
N ASP A 190 1.00 31.81 6.22
CA ASP A 190 1.22 32.89 5.25
C ASP A 190 2.32 32.52 4.22
N ALA A 191 2.60 33.44 3.29
CA ALA A 191 3.63 33.26 2.26
C ALA A 191 5.06 33.17 2.83
N GLN A 192 5.25 33.52 4.10
CA GLN A 192 6.50 33.50 4.85
C GLN A 192 6.64 32.23 5.70
N GLY A 193 5.63 31.34 5.69
CA GLY A 193 5.62 30.10 6.45
C GLY A 193 5.27 30.28 7.94
N LEU A 194 4.68 31.42 8.32
CA LEU A 194 4.23 31.73 9.66
C LEU A 194 2.71 31.61 9.78
N PRO A 195 2.15 31.22 10.93
CA PRO A 195 0.71 31.14 11.11
C PRO A 195 0.07 32.53 11.01
N VAL A 196 -0.93 32.67 10.14
CA VAL A 196 -1.65 33.95 9.91
C VAL A 196 -2.23 34.50 11.21
N ASN A 197 -2.75 33.61 12.06
CA ASN A 197 -3.16 33.93 13.43
C ASN A 197 -2.92 32.71 14.32
N LEU A 198 -1.87 32.78 15.14
CA LEU A 198 -1.51 31.68 16.02
C LEU A 198 -2.57 31.44 17.11
N ASP A 199 -3.10 32.50 17.71
CA ASP A 199 -4.09 32.39 18.78
C ASP A 199 -5.42 31.87 18.26
N GLY A 200 -5.84 32.33 17.07
CA GLY A 200 -7.01 31.83 16.37
C GLY A 200 -6.88 30.34 15.99
N CYS A 201 -5.68 29.91 15.59
CA CYS A 201 -5.41 28.49 15.36
C CYS A 201 -5.49 27.68 16.67
N LYS A 202 -4.83 28.12 17.75
CA LYS A 202 -4.85 27.43 19.05
C LYS A 202 -6.27 27.30 19.63
N LEU A 203 -7.09 28.33 19.46
CA LEU A 203 -8.47 28.35 19.93
C LEU A 203 -9.44 27.56 19.02
N GLY A 204 -8.96 27.00 17.90
CA GLY A 204 -9.81 26.27 16.95
C GLY A 204 -10.82 27.15 16.22
N VAL A 205 -10.49 28.42 15.97
CA VAL A 205 -11.36 29.34 15.23
C VAL A 205 -11.39 28.91 13.75
N PRO A 206 -12.58 28.68 13.16
CA PRO A 206 -12.70 28.29 11.76
C PRO A 206 -11.98 29.28 10.83
N GLY A 207 -11.20 28.76 9.88
CA GLY A 207 -10.44 29.56 8.91
C GLY A 207 -8.98 29.85 9.30
N TYR A 208 -8.57 29.54 10.53
CA TYR A 208 -7.16 29.65 10.97
C TYR A 208 -6.44 28.30 11.15
N TYR A 209 -7.15 27.19 10.99
CA TYR A 209 -6.61 25.84 11.01
C TYR A 209 -7.20 25.00 9.86
N ASN A 210 -6.47 23.97 9.45
CA ASN A 210 -6.95 23.02 8.43
C ASN A 210 -7.87 21.98 9.09
N SER A 211 -9.16 22.01 8.77
CA SER A 211 -10.17 21.10 9.33
C SER A 211 -10.25 19.74 8.63
N ASN A 212 -9.67 19.63 7.44
CA ASN A 212 -9.75 18.40 6.63
C ASN A 212 -8.70 17.38 7.07
N GLY A 213 -9.07 16.11 7.14
CA GLY A 213 -8.12 15.01 7.36
C GLY A 213 -7.24 14.75 6.14
N CYS A 214 -6.00 14.35 6.36
CA CYS A 214 -5.05 14.05 5.29
C CYS A 214 -5.33 12.71 4.59
N TYR A 215 -6.17 11.83 5.14
CA TYR A 215 -6.45 10.53 4.56
C TYR A 215 -7.02 10.62 3.14
N ASP A 216 -7.92 11.56 2.88
CA ASP A 216 -8.56 11.67 1.57
C ASP A 216 -7.55 12.07 0.49
N ALA A 217 -6.53 12.86 0.87
CA ALA A 217 -5.42 13.21 0.00
C ALA A 217 -4.47 12.02 -0.29
N ILE A 218 -4.26 11.14 0.70
CA ILE A 218 -3.43 9.92 0.55
C ILE A 218 -4.16 8.84 -0.24
N SER A 219 -5.45 8.63 0.04
CA SER A 219 -6.25 7.54 -0.53
C SER A 219 -6.69 7.81 -1.97
N GLY A 220 -6.79 9.07 -2.40
CA GLY A 220 -7.17 9.42 -3.78
C GLY A 220 -6.30 8.77 -4.86
N PRO A 221 -4.96 8.97 -4.83
CA PRO A 221 -4.04 8.32 -5.76
C PRO A 221 -4.10 6.79 -5.70
N VAL A 222 -4.12 6.23 -4.49
CA VAL A 222 -4.15 4.77 -4.27
C VAL A 222 -5.42 4.15 -4.85
N ASN A 223 -6.58 4.77 -4.60
CA ASN A 223 -7.86 4.28 -5.09
C ASN A 223 -7.89 4.30 -6.63
N THR A 224 -7.36 5.35 -7.26
CA THR A 224 -7.33 5.45 -8.72
C THR A 224 -6.50 4.34 -9.37
N GLN A 225 -5.32 4.04 -8.80
CA GLN A 225 -4.45 2.98 -9.31
C GLN A 225 -4.98 1.58 -8.98
N ALA A 226 -5.67 1.41 -7.85
CA ALA A 226 -6.21 0.13 -7.41
C ALA A 226 -7.23 -0.46 -8.41
N TRP A 227 -8.04 0.38 -9.07
CA TRP A 227 -8.97 -0.10 -10.12
C TRP A 227 -8.24 -0.72 -11.31
N GLY A 228 -7.10 -0.15 -11.72
CA GLY A 228 -6.28 -0.69 -12.80
C GLY A 228 -5.69 -2.05 -12.45
N VAL A 229 -5.15 -2.19 -11.24
CA VAL A 229 -4.61 -3.47 -10.73
C VAL A 229 -5.71 -4.51 -10.59
N ALA A 230 -6.88 -4.13 -10.09
CA ALA A 230 -8.04 -5.03 -9.95
C ALA A 230 -8.54 -5.52 -11.32
N TRP A 231 -8.61 -4.65 -12.32
CA TRP A 231 -9.03 -5.03 -13.68
C TRP A 231 -8.01 -5.96 -14.35
N PHE A 232 -6.72 -5.68 -14.17
CA PHE A 232 -5.64 -6.53 -14.67
C PHE A 232 -5.66 -7.92 -14.01
N GLY A 233 -5.84 -7.97 -12.70
CA GLY A 233 -6.05 -9.21 -11.95
C GLY A 233 -7.28 -9.96 -12.47
N PHE A 234 -8.43 -9.31 -12.58
CA PHE A 234 -9.65 -9.91 -13.14
C PHE A 234 -9.45 -10.49 -14.54
N ALA A 235 -8.73 -9.78 -15.42
CA ALA A 235 -8.43 -10.27 -16.76
C ALA A 235 -7.56 -11.53 -16.74
N ILE A 236 -6.55 -11.58 -15.86
CA ILE A 236 -5.73 -12.78 -15.64
C ILE A 236 -6.60 -13.92 -15.10
N LEU A 237 -7.51 -13.64 -14.17
CA LEU A 237 -8.41 -14.64 -13.59
C LEU A 237 -9.40 -15.21 -14.61
N CYS A 238 -9.95 -14.37 -15.49
CA CYS A 238 -10.77 -14.84 -16.58
C CYS A 238 -9.97 -15.72 -17.56
N TRP A 239 -8.70 -15.38 -17.80
CA TRP A 239 -7.80 -16.19 -18.62
C TRP A 239 -7.53 -17.56 -18.00
N THR A 240 -7.21 -17.61 -16.70
CA THR A 240 -6.87 -18.87 -16.01
C THR A 240 -8.06 -19.82 -15.89
N VAL A 241 -9.29 -19.32 -15.76
CA VAL A 241 -10.51 -20.15 -15.70
C VAL A 241 -11.00 -20.58 -17.09
N SER A 242 -10.69 -19.82 -18.14
CA SER A 242 -11.11 -20.13 -19.51
C SER A 242 -10.21 -21.14 -20.23
N THR A 243 -9.14 -21.62 -19.60
CA THR A 243 -8.19 -22.59 -20.18
C THR A 243 -8.26 -23.95 -19.49
#